data_AF-A0A931WKR2-F1
#
_entry.id   AF-A0A931WKR2-F1
#
_cell.length_a   1.000
_cell.length_b   1.000
_cell.length_c   1.000
_cell.angle_alpha   90.00
_cell.angle_beta   90.00
_cell.angle_gamma   90.00
#
_symmetry.space_group_name_H-M   'P 1'
#
loop_
_entity.id
_entity.type
_entity.pdbx_description
1 polymer ?
#
loop_
_entity_poly.entity_id
_entity_poly.type
_entity_poly.pdbx_seq_one_letter_code
_entity_poly.pdbx_strand_id
1 'polypeptide(L)'
;MTSQDILEKVAKSMVAAGIYKDAQTAIQALAVEQIERKIAAYRKQVQKFERKYNHTLEEHSRLLEGKASMEDEEEWMEWKGAVVMLEAWQRALQELLNGAS
;
A
#
# COMPACT_ATOMS: atom_id res chain seq x y z
N MET A 1 19.50 2.08 21.15
CA MET A 1 19.51 2.09 19.68
C MET A 1 18.09 2.38 19.23
N THR A 2 17.90 3.50 18.56
CA THR A 2 16.60 3.98 18.09
C THR A 2 16.29 3.46 16.69
N SER A 3 15.04 3.55 16.25
CA SER A 3 14.66 3.22 14.86
C SER A 3 15.41 4.07 13.84
N GLN A 4 15.71 5.32 14.20
CA GLN A 4 16.51 6.23 13.38
C GLN A 4 17.95 5.71 13.22
N ASP A 5 18.58 5.25 14.30
CA ASP A 5 19.94 4.69 14.27
C ASP A 5 20.01 3.47 13.34
N ILE A 6 18.99 2.61 13.34
CA ILE A 6 18.92 1.42 12.50
C ILE A 6 18.79 1.80 11.03
N LEU A 7 17.84 2.69 10.69
CA LEU A 7 17.63 3.15 9.32
C LEU A 7 18.87 3.81 8.75
N GLU A 8 19.53 4.66 9.54
CA GLU A 8 20.74 5.35 9.13
C GLU A 8 21.89 4.35 8.91
N LYS A 9 22.04 3.34 9.77
CA LYS A 9 23.06 2.30 9.61
C LYS A 9 22.84 1.48 8.34
N VAL A 10 21.59 1.09 8.06
CA VAL A 10 21.23 0.39 6.82
C VAL A 10 21.55 1.26 5.61
N ALA A 11 21.10 2.51 5.60
CA ALA A 11 21.33 3.44 4.51
C ALA A 11 22.82 3.68 4.23
N LYS A 12 23.61 3.90 5.28
CA LYS A 12 25.08 4.05 5.18
C LYS A 12 25.76 2.83 4.57
N SER A 13 25.29 1.62 4.87
CA SER A 13 25.83 0.40 4.26
C SER A 13 25.60 0.34 2.74
N MET A 14 24.46 0.84 2.26
CA MET A 14 24.13 0.89 0.83
C MET A 14 24.93 1.97 0.10
N VAL A 15 25.21 3.10 0.77
CA VAL A 15 26.11 4.14 0.25
C VAL A 15 27.54 3.62 0.15
N ALA A 16 28.03 2.94 1.19
CA ALA A 16 29.37 2.34 1.18
C ALA A 16 29.52 1.27 0.08
N ALA A 17 28.44 0.58 -0.28
CA ALA A 17 28.38 -0.35 -1.41
C ALA A 17 28.27 0.34 -2.79
N GLY A 18 28.20 1.67 -2.84
CA GLY A 18 28.07 2.43 -4.09
C GLY A 18 26.68 2.38 -4.75
N ILE A 19 25.66 1.89 -4.05
CA ILE A 19 24.29 1.73 -4.59
C ILE A 19 23.58 3.09 -4.64
N TYR A 20 23.78 3.93 -3.62
CA TYR A 20 23.19 5.26 -3.51
C TYR A 20 24.25 6.31 -3.21
N LYS A 21 23.99 7.55 -3.66
CA LYS A 21 24.87 8.71 -3.45
C LYS A 21 25.00 9.14 -1.99
N ASP A 22 23.91 9.02 -1.22
CA ASP A 22 23.83 9.44 0.17
C ASP A 22 22.72 8.68 0.91
N ALA A 23 22.77 8.76 2.25
CA ALA A 23 21.87 8.00 3.11
C ALA A 23 20.41 8.46 2.98
N GLN A 24 20.18 9.75 2.72
CA GLN A 24 18.83 10.29 2.53
C GLN A 24 18.16 9.67 1.31
N THR A 25 18.88 9.62 0.18
CA THR A 25 18.42 9.01 -1.07
C THR A 25 18.14 7.52 -0.89
N ALA A 26 19.00 6.80 -0.15
CA ALA A 26 18.79 5.40 0.15
C ALA A 26 17.52 5.16 0.99
N ILE A 27 17.31 5.96 2.05
CA ILE A 27 16.11 5.85 2.91
C ILE A 27 14.85 6.16 2.10
N GLN A 28 14.87 7.22 1.29
CA GLN A 28 13.73 7.58 0.45
C GLN A 28 13.41 6.47 -0.56
N ALA A 29 14.42 5.92 -1.22
CA ALA A 29 14.22 4.82 -2.17
C ALA A 29 13.63 3.56 -1.50
N LEU A 30 14.13 3.19 -0.32
CA LEU A 30 13.57 2.08 0.46
C LEU A 30 12.11 2.32 0.85
N ALA A 31 11.77 3.55 1.25
CA ALA A 31 10.40 3.91 1.58
C ALA A 31 9.47 3.83 0.35
N VAL A 32 9.89 4.40 -0.79
CA VAL A 32 9.14 4.32 -2.06
C VAL A 32 8.91 2.86 -2.45
N GLU A 33 9.97 2.04 -2.44
CA GLU A 33 9.87 0.63 -2.84
C GLU A 33 8.86 -0.14 -1.96
N GLN A 34 8.87 0.09 -0.64
CA GLN A 34 7.91 -0.56 0.25
C GLN A 34 6.48 -0.10 0.01
N ILE A 35 6.26 1.20 -0.21
CA ILE A 35 4.94 1.74 -0.52
C ILE A 35 4.42 1.14 -1.84
N GLU A 36 5.25 1.10 -2.89
CA GLU A 36 4.89 0.51 -4.18
C GLU A 36 4.55 -0.97 -4.08
N ARG A 37 5.32 -1.75 -3.29
CA ARG A 37 5.01 -3.17 -3.01
C ARG A 37 3.65 -3.32 -2.34
N LYS A 38 3.31 -2.44 -1.39
CA LYS A 38 1.99 -2.46 -0.72
C LYS A 38 0.86 -2.07 -1.68
N ILE A 39 1.04 -1.04 -2.49
CA ILE A 39 0.09 -0.65 -3.54
C ILE A 39 -0.17 -1.83 -4.49
N ALA A 40 0.89 -2.49 -4.97
CA ALA A 40 0.76 -3.63 -5.87
C ALA A 40 0.00 -4.80 -5.23
N ALA A 41 0.26 -5.09 -3.95
CA ALA A 41 -0.44 -6.13 -3.20
C ALA A 41 -1.94 -5.84 -3.06
N TYR A 42 -2.32 -4.65 -2.60
CA TYR A 42 -3.74 -4.30 -2.43
C TYR A 42 -4.46 -4.15 -3.75
N ARG A 43 -3.81 -3.60 -4.79
CA ARG A 43 -4.38 -3.57 -6.15
C ARG A 43 -4.71 -4.98 -6.65
N LYS A 44 -3.81 -5.94 -6.44
CA LYS A 44 -4.06 -7.34 -6.81
C LYS A 44 -5.24 -7.93 -6.02
N GLN A 45 -5.37 -7.58 -4.74
CA GLN A 45 -6.49 -8.03 -3.91
C GLN A 45 -7.83 -7.43 -4.37
N VAL A 46 -7.88 -6.12 -4.65
CA VAL A 46 -9.07 -5.45 -5.21
C VAL A 46 -9.47 -6.09 -6.54
N GLN A 47 -8.52 -6.29 -7.45
CA GLN A 47 -8.77 -6.95 -8.74
C GLN A 47 -9.27 -8.39 -8.60
N LYS A 48 -8.87 -9.12 -7.54
CA LYS A 48 -9.38 -10.46 -7.28
C LYS A 48 -10.89 -10.42 -6.99
N PHE A 49 -11.35 -9.47 -6.19
CA PHE A 49 -12.77 -9.31 -5.88
C PHE A 49 -13.56 -8.79 -7.08
N GLU A 50 -13.06 -7.78 -7.79
CA GLU A 50 -13.69 -7.27 -9.03
C GLU A 50 -13.88 -8.37 -10.07
N ARG A 51 -12.90 -9.28 -10.22
CA ARG A 51 -13.03 -10.44 -11.10
C ARG A 51 -13.98 -11.50 -10.57
N LYS A 52 -14.02 -11.72 -9.26
CA LYS A 52 -14.91 -12.71 -8.62
C LYS A 52 -16.38 -12.33 -8.83
N TYR A 53 -16.73 -11.07 -8.64
CA TYR A 53 -18.12 -10.61 -8.71
C TYR A 53 -18.50 -9.92 -10.02
N ASN A 54 -17.52 -9.57 -10.86
CA ASN A 54 -17.71 -8.92 -12.16
C ASN A 54 -18.40 -7.54 -12.08
N HIS A 55 -18.10 -6.77 -11.03
CA HIS A 55 -18.56 -5.40 -10.79
C HIS A 55 -17.64 -4.69 -9.80
N THR A 56 -17.84 -3.39 -9.53
CA THR A 56 -17.03 -2.63 -8.55
C THR A 56 -17.50 -2.82 -7.11
N LEU A 57 -16.70 -2.39 -6.13
CA LEU A 57 -17.10 -2.45 -4.71
C LEU A 57 -18.39 -1.64 -4.45
N GLU A 58 -18.56 -0.50 -5.12
CA GLU A 58 -19.75 0.35 -4.98
C GLU A 58 -21.00 -0.33 -5.56
N GLU A 59 -20.86 -1.03 -6.68
CA GLU A 59 -21.92 -1.88 -7.24
C GLU A 59 -22.24 -3.05 -6.30
N HIS A 60 -21.21 -3.71 -5.77
CA HIS A 60 -21.38 -4.81 -4.83
C HIS A 60 -22.10 -4.37 -3.55
N SER A 61 -21.72 -3.22 -3.00
CA SER A 61 -22.32 -2.65 -1.78
C SER A 61 -23.82 -2.43 -1.96
N ARG A 62 -24.24 -1.87 -3.10
CA ARG A 62 -25.66 -1.68 -3.43
C ARG A 62 -26.39 -3.01 -3.63
N LEU A 63 -25.71 -4.01 -4.19
CA LEU A 63 -26.28 -5.33 -4.38
C LEU A 63 -26.45 -6.11 -3.07
N LEU A 64 -25.67 -5.83 -2.03
CA LEU A 64 -25.76 -6.53 -0.74
C LEU A 64 -26.71 -5.84 0.26
N GLU A 65 -27.05 -4.57 0.04
CA GLU A 65 -27.84 -3.78 0.97
C GLU A 65 -29.18 -4.45 1.33
N GLY A 66 -29.39 -4.67 2.64
CA GLY A 66 -30.62 -5.23 3.20
C GLY A 66 -30.83 -6.73 2.97
N LYS A 67 -29.87 -7.44 2.35
CA LYS A 67 -29.98 -8.89 2.06
C LYS A 67 -28.68 -9.68 2.15
N ALA A 68 -27.61 -9.08 2.66
CA ALA A 68 -26.31 -9.74 2.84
C ALA A 68 -26.42 -10.89 3.85
N SER A 69 -25.78 -12.01 3.52
CA SER A 69 -25.44 -13.02 4.51
C SER A 69 -24.21 -12.60 5.32
N MET A 70 -23.91 -13.29 6.42
CA MET A 70 -22.67 -13.05 7.17
C MET A 70 -21.42 -13.25 6.31
N GLU A 71 -21.42 -14.29 5.45
CA GLU A 71 -20.32 -14.54 4.52
C GLU A 71 -20.15 -13.39 3.52
N ASP A 72 -21.26 -12.84 3.01
CA ASP A 72 -21.22 -11.67 2.13
C ASP A 72 -20.63 -10.43 2.85
N GLU A 73 -20.99 -10.21 4.11
CA GLU A 73 -20.46 -9.10 4.91
C GLU A 73 -18.96 -9.25 5.18
N GLU A 74 -18.48 -10.45 5.49
CA GLU A 74 -17.06 -10.73 5.70
C GLU A 74 -16.25 -10.47 4.42
N GLU A 75 -16.69 -11.01 3.28
CA GLU A 75 -16.00 -10.80 2.01
C GLU A 75 -16.04 -9.33 1.57
N TRP A 76 -17.17 -8.65 1.78
CA TRP A 76 -17.29 -7.22 1.53
C TRP A 76 -16.35 -6.40 2.42
N MET A 77 -16.23 -6.74 3.70
CA MET A 77 -15.31 -6.06 4.63
C MET A 77 -13.85 -6.24 4.21
N GLU A 78 -13.46 -7.44 3.77
CA GLU A 78 -12.11 -7.67 3.22
C GLU A 78 -11.85 -6.82 1.97
N TRP A 79 -12.80 -6.79 1.04
CA TRP A 79 -12.66 -6.00 -0.18
C TRP A 79 -12.58 -4.50 0.12
N LYS A 80 -13.50 -3.99 0.95
CA LYS A 80 -13.48 -2.59 1.38
C LYS A 80 -12.18 -2.22 2.09
N GLY A 81 -11.68 -3.10 2.97
CA GLY A 81 -10.39 -2.92 3.62
C GLY A 81 -9.26 -2.81 2.61
N ALA A 82 -9.25 -3.64 1.57
CA ALA A 82 -8.24 -3.58 0.52
C ALA A 82 -8.29 -2.27 -0.29
N VAL A 83 -9.49 -1.76 -0.61
CA VAL A 83 -9.65 -0.46 -1.31
C VAL A 83 -9.14 0.69 -0.42
N VAL A 84 -9.57 0.74 0.83
CA VAL A 84 -9.14 1.79 1.79
C VAL A 84 -7.62 1.78 1.96
N MET A 85 -7.02 0.60 2.11
CA MET A 85 -5.57 0.50 2.26
C MET A 85 -4.84 0.87 0.96
N LEU A 86 -5.36 0.50 -0.21
CA LEU A 86 -4.80 0.90 -1.49
C LEU A 86 -4.73 2.43 -1.60
N GLU A 87 -5.83 3.12 -1.30
CA GLU A 87 -5.88 4.58 -1.31
C GLU A 87 -4.92 5.21 -0.30
N ALA A 88 -4.84 4.64 0.90
CA ALA A 88 -3.94 5.15 1.95
C ALA A 88 -2.47 5.07 1.50
N TRP A 89 -2.05 3.96 0.91
CA TRP A 89 -0.68 3.82 0.39
C TRP A 89 -0.42 4.70 -0.83
N GLN A 90 -1.41 4.89 -1.70
CA GLN A 90 -1.29 5.83 -2.82
C GLN A 90 -1.11 7.28 -2.33
N ARG A 91 -1.85 7.69 -1.29
CA ARG A 91 -1.68 9.00 -0.66
C ARG A 91 -0.30 9.14 -0.01
N ALA A 92 0.15 8.13 0.73
CA ALA A 92 1.48 8.11 1.33
C ALA A 92 2.60 8.27 0.28
N LEU A 93 2.45 7.65 -0.90
CA LEU A 93 3.39 7.84 -2.00
C LEU A 93 3.40 9.29 -2.51
N GLN A 94 2.21 9.87 -2.72
CA GLN A 94 2.09 11.25 -3.18
C GLN A 94 2.71 12.23 -2.18
N GLU A 95 2.46 12.07 -0.88
CA GLU A 95 3.05 12.89 0.17
C GLU A 95 4.57 12.78 0.18
N LEU A 96 5.11 11.57 0.06
CA LEU A 96 6.55 11.33 0.02
C LEU A 96 7.23 11.98 -1.19
N LEU A 97 6.58 11.95 -2.36
CA LEU A 97 7.11 12.58 -3.58
C LEU A 97 6.99 14.10 -3.55
N ASN A 98 5.89 14.63 -3.01
CA ASN A 98 5.67 16.08 -2.90
C ASN A 98 6.56 16.72 -1.82
N GLY A 99 6.84 16.02 -0.71
CA GLY A 99 7.74 16.49 0.34
C GLY A 99 9.23 16.37 0.00
N ALA A 100 9.57 15.74 -1.13
CA ALA A 100 10.93 15.64 -1.66
C ALA A 100 11.28 16.70 -2.71
N SER A 101 10.33 17.60 -3.01
CA SER A 101 10.51 18.79 -3.87
C SER A 101 10.83 20.01 -3.01
#